data_AF-A0A4Q3VMP6-F1
#
_entry.id   AF-A0A4Q3VMP6-F1
#
_cell.length_a   1.000
_cell.length_b   1.000
_cell.length_c   1.000
_cell.angle_alpha   90.00
_cell.angle_beta   90.00
_cell.angle_gamma   90.00
#
_symmetry.space_group_name_H-M   'P 1'
#
loop_
_entity.id
_entity.type
_entity.pdbx_description
1 polymer ?
#
loop_
_entity_poly.entity_id
_entity_poly.type
_entity_poly.pdbx_seq_one_letter_code
_entity_poly.pdbx_strand_id
1 'polypeptide(L)'
;FGSQLENYWGGKRFLQYYILCGLGAALLHLGVLYVEMAPYAQEFNSLPADLQQQFVRSPNYPINGITVGASGAIFGCLAAFGYLFPNSLIYVYFLIPIKAKWFVLIYGALELFLGISNSAGDVVAHFAHLGGAITGLIIVFIWNKKNRRTLY
;
A
#
# COMPACT_ATOMS: atom_id res chain seq x y z
N PHE A 1 -5.31 5.56 14.09
CA PHE A 1 -5.21 6.40 12.87
C PHE A 1 -6.58 6.68 12.26
N GLY A 2 -7.34 5.65 11.85
CA GLY A 2 -8.64 5.81 11.19
C GLY A 2 -9.66 6.67 11.95
N SER A 3 -9.91 6.38 13.23
CA SER A 3 -10.84 7.16 14.06
C SER A 3 -10.49 8.66 14.16
N GLN A 4 -9.20 8.99 14.23
CA GLN A 4 -8.74 10.39 14.27
C GLN A 4 -9.01 11.10 12.93
N LEU A 5 -8.77 10.43 11.80
CA LEU A 5 -9.07 10.96 10.49
C LEU A 5 -10.57 11.10 10.24
N GLU A 6 -11.37 10.12 10.70
CA GLU A 6 -12.82 10.16 10.65
C GLU A 6 -13.38 11.31 11.47
N ASN A 7 -12.87 11.53 12.68
CA ASN A 7 -13.25 12.69 13.50
C ASN A 7 -12.86 14.03 12.83
N TYR A 8 -11.72 14.07 12.15
CA TYR A 8 -11.23 15.29 11.48
C TYR A 8 -12.02 15.63 10.20
N TRP A 9 -12.47 14.64 9.43
CA TRP A 9 -13.14 14.86 8.13
C TRP A 9 -14.65 14.57 8.12
N GLY A 10 -15.16 13.88 9.14
CA GLY A 10 -16.48 13.25 9.14
C GLY A 10 -16.52 11.93 8.34
N GLY A 11 -17.41 11.03 8.75
CA GLY A 11 -17.53 9.66 8.20
C GLY A 11 -17.67 9.60 6.68
N LYS A 12 -18.48 10.49 6.06
CA LYS A 12 -18.68 10.48 4.60
C LYS A 12 -17.38 10.74 3.83
N ARG A 13 -16.60 11.75 4.23
CA ARG A 13 -15.35 12.09 3.54
C ARG A 13 -14.26 11.05 3.86
N PHE A 14 -14.23 10.55 5.09
CA PHE A 14 -13.33 9.47 5.47
C PHE A 14 -13.59 8.20 4.66
N LEU A 15 -14.85 7.81 4.46
CA LEU A 15 -15.20 6.63 3.65
C LEU A 15 -14.75 6.80 2.18
N GLN A 16 -14.98 7.97 1.59
CA GLN A 16 -14.50 8.28 0.24
C GLN A 16 -12.97 8.18 0.16
N TYR A 17 -12.28 8.76 1.13
CA TYR A 17 -10.83 8.69 1.25
C TYR A 17 -10.34 7.23 1.33
N TYR A 18 -10.95 6.44 2.20
CA TYR A 18 -10.59 5.05 2.44
C TYR A 18 -10.75 4.19 1.18
N ILE A 19 -11.89 4.32 0.48
CA ILE A 19 -12.14 3.59 -0.77
C ILE A 19 -11.12 3.99 -1.85
N LEU A 20 -10.85 5.28 -2.00
CA LEU A 20 -9.88 5.77 -2.99
C LEU A 20 -8.46 5.26 -2.70
N CYS A 21 -8.06 5.19 -1.43
CA CYS A 21 -6.79 4.58 -1.05
C CYS A 21 -6.74 3.09 -1.42
N GLY A 22 -7.84 2.35 -1.21
CA GLY A 22 -7.96 0.95 -1.62
C GLY A 22 -7.84 0.77 -3.14
N LEU A 23 -8.47 1.65 -3.93
CA LEU A 23 -8.34 1.63 -5.39
C LEU A 23 -6.92 1.96 -5.84
N GLY A 24 -6.28 2.96 -5.23
CA GLY A 24 -4.89 3.30 -5.51
C GLY A 24 -3.90 2.18 -5.16
N ALA A 25 -4.14 1.48 -4.05
CA ALA A 25 -3.40 0.28 -3.67
C ALA A 25 -3.53 -0.82 -4.73
N ALA A 26 -4.77 -1.13 -5.14
CA ALA A 26 -5.03 -2.13 -6.17
C ALA A 26 -4.37 -1.77 -7.51
N LEU A 27 -4.48 -0.51 -7.94
CA LEU A 27 -3.88 -0.05 -9.19
C LEU A 27 -2.35 -0.17 -9.20
N LEU A 28 -1.67 0.26 -8.15
CA LEU A 28 -0.20 0.15 -8.10
C LEU A 28 0.22 -1.32 -8.06
N HIS A 29 -0.42 -2.13 -7.21
CA HIS A 29 -0.11 -3.55 -7.07
C HIS A 29 -0.31 -4.32 -8.39
N LEU A 30 -1.44 -4.10 -9.06
CA LEU A 30 -1.72 -4.71 -10.37
C LEU A 30 -0.74 -4.24 -11.45
N GLY A 31 -0.33 -2.97 -11.41
CA GLY A 31 0.68 -2.44 -12.32
C GLY A 31 2.06 -3.09 -12.14
N VAL A 32 2.48 -3.31 -10.89
CA VAL A 32 3.73 -4.03 -10.60
C VAL A 32 3.63 -5.49 -11.01
N LEU A 33 2.53 -6.17 -10.64
CA LEU A 33 2.29 -7.55 -11.03
C LEU A 33 2.32 -7.73 -12.56
N TYR A 34 1.75 -6.78 -13.31
CA TYR A 34 1.81 -6.80 -14.78
C TYR A 34 3.25 -6.78 -15.31
N VAL A 35 4.13 -5.96 -14.72
CA VAL A 35 5.55 -5.88 -15.10
C VAL A 35 6.29 -7.16 -14.72
N GLU A 36 6.05 -7.68 -13.50
CA GLU A 36 6.67 -8.91 -13.01
C GLU A 36 6.26 -10.14 -13.85
N MET A 37 5.04 -10.15 -14.41
CA MET A 37 4.54 -11.21 -15.28
C MET A 37 5.17 -11.24 -16.68
N ALA A 38 5.76 -10.14 -17.15
CA ALA A 38 6.26 -10.02 -18.53
C ALA A 38 7.24 -11.14 -18.95
N PRO A 39 8.30 -11.49 -18.19
CA PRO A 39 9.20 -12.58 -18.55
C PRO A 39 8.51 -13.95 -18.52
N TYR A 40 7.63 -14.19 -17.54
CA TYR A 40 6.91 -15.47 -17.45
C TYR A 40 5.92 -15.68 -18.60
N ALA A 41 5.30 -14.60 -19.10
CA ALA A 41 4.42 -14.67 -20.26
C ALA A 41 5.18 -15.07 -21.54
N GLN A 42 6.42 -14.59 -21.70
CA GLN A 42 7.27 -14.98 -22.83
C GLN A 42 7.68 -16.45 -22.74
N GLU A 43 8.08 -16.91 -21.54
CA GLU A 43 8.41 -18.31 -21.30
C GLU A 43 7.21 -19.22 -21.57
N PHE A 44 6.03 -18.88 -21.03
CA PHE A 44 4.79 -19.62 -21.24
C PHE A 44 4.45 -19.80 -22.73
N ASN A 45 4.55 -18.72 -23.51
CA ASN A 45 4.28 -18.76 -24.95
C ASN A 45 5.31 -19.55 -25.75
N SER A 46 6.51 -19.78 -25.21
CA SER A 46 7.55 -20.59 -25.85
C SER A 46 7.38 -22.09 -25.60
N LEU A 47 6.54 -22.49 -24.64
CA LEU A 47 6.35 -23.88 -24.24
C LEU A 47 5.28 -24.58 -25.10
N PRO A 48 5.50 -25.87 -25.45
CA PRO A 48 4.46 -26.76 -25.95
C PRO A 48 3.20 -26.78 -25.06
N ALA A 49 2.03 -26.98 -25.67
CA ALA A 49 0.73 -26.88 -24.97
C ALA A 49 0.56 -27.85 -23.79
N ASP A 50 1.20 -29.01 -23.85
CA ASP A 50 1.22 -30.02 -22.78
C ASP A 50 2.06 -29.60 -21.57
N LEU A 51 3.06 -28.74 -21.77
CA LEU A 51 3.92 -28.20 -20.69
C LEU A 51 3.36 -26.91 -20.09
N GLN A 52 2.53 -26.16 -20.84
CA GLN A 52 1.89 -24.93 -20.35
C GLN A 52 1.07 -25.14 -19.07
N GLN A 53 0.35 -26.26 -18.96
CA GLN A 53 -0.45 -26.56 -17.77
C GLN A 53 0.41 -26.81 -16.53
N GLN A 54 1.61 -27.38 -16.70
CA GLN A 54 2.56 -27.59 -15.61
C GLN A 54 3.21 -26.27 -15.18
N PHE A 55 3.51 -25.40 -16.15
CA PHE A 55 4.10 -24.09 -15.91
C PHE A 55 3.22 -23.20 -15.01
N VAL A 56 1.92 -23.10 -15.31
CA VAL A 56 0.98 -22.27 -14.52
C VAL A 56 0.82 -22.76 -13.07
N ARG A 57 0.99 -24.06 -12.85
CA ARG A 57 0.90 -24.68 -11.52
C ARG A 57 2.23 -24.68 -10.77
N SER A 58 3.31 -24.19 -11.39
CA SER A 58 4.61 -24.09 -10.74
C SER A 58 4.51 -23.14 -9.53
N PRO A 59 5.11 -23.50 -8.38
CA PRO A 59 5.20 -22.61 -7.22
C PRO A 59 5.91 -21.29 -7.53
N ASN A 60 6.73 -21.28 -8.58
CA ASN A 60 7.46 -20.09 -9.03
C ASN A 60 6.64 -19.19 -9.95
N TYR A 61 5.38 -19.54 -10.27
CA TYR A 61 4.51 -18.72 -11.10
C TYR A 61 3.70 -17.73 -10.23
N PRO A 62 3.94 -16.41 -10.33
CA PRO A 62 3.48 -15.47 -9.31
C PRO A 62 1.97 -15.17 -9.27
N ILE A 63 1.15 -15.71 -10.18
CA ILE A 63 -0.32 -15.50 -10.16
C ILE A 63 -1.08 -16.39 -9.17
N ASN A 64 -0.41 -17.27 -8.42
CA ASN A 64 -1.06 -18.11 -7.42
C ASN A 64 -1.32 -17.37 -6.08
N GLY A 65 -0.77 -16.16 -5.91
CA GLY A 65 -1.00 -15.32 -4.73
C GLY A 65 -2.23 -14.43 -4.88
N ILE A 66 -3.42 -14.90 -4.47
CA ILE A 66 -4.59 -14.03 -4.38
C ILE A 66 -4.30 -12.94 -3.33
N THR A 67 -4.12 -11.70 -3.80
CA THR A 67 -3.98 -10.53 -2.92
C THR A 67 -5.36 -10.02 -2.54
N VAL A 68 -5.78 -10.27 -1.29
CA VAL A 68 -7.02 -9.72 -0.72
C VAL A 68 -6.70 -9.01 0.59
N GLY A 69 -7.20 -7.79 0.77
CA GLY A 69 -7.00 -7.10 2.03
C GLY A 69 -7.41 -5.63 2.05
N ALA A 70 -7.81 -5.18 3.22
CA ALA A 70 -8.05 -3.77 3.54
C ALA A 70 -6.75 -2.98 3.77
N SER A 71 -5.60 -3.65 3.84
CA SER A 71 -4.35 -3.07 4.33
C SER A 71 -3.84 -1.90 3.48
N GLY A 72 -4.01 -1.92 2.16
CA GLY A 72 -3.66 -0.77 1.31
C GLY A 72 -4.40 0.51 1.71
N ALA A 73 -5.69 0.42 2.00
CA ALA A 73 -6.46 1.58 2.48
C ALA A 73 -5.98 2.04 3.87
N ILE A 74 -5.62 1.10 4.76
CA ILE A 74 -5.04 1.40 6.07
C ILE A 74 -3.70 2.13 5.94
N PHE A 75 -2.85 1.76 4.98
CA PHE A 75 -1.61 2.47 4.69
C PHE A 75 -1.85 3.87 4.16
N GLY A 76 -2.90 4.08 3.37
CA GLY A 76 -3.40 5.42 3.04
C GLY A 76 -3.73 6.24 4.28
N CYS A 77 -4.54 5.69 5.18
CA CYS A 77 -4.86 6.34 6.47
C CYS A 77 -3.61 6.61 7.32
N LEU A 78 -2.65 5.69 7.37
CA LEU A 78 -1.40 5.87 8.10
C LEU A 78 -0.62 7.07 7.53
N ALA A 79 -0.52 7.16 6.21
CA ALA A 79 0.22 8.23 5.56
C ALA A 79 -0.47 9.60 5.73
N ALA A 80 -1.80 9.67 5.60
CA ALA A 80 -2.54 10.89 5.94
C ALA A 80 -2.38 11.29 7.41
N PHE A 81 -2.38 10.33 8.33
CA PHE A 81 -2.16 10.61 9.74
C PHE A 81 -0.76 11.19 9.99
N GLY A 82 0.27 10.61 9.37
CA GLY A 82 1.64 11.14 9.44
C GLY A 82 1.77 12.56 8.90
N TYR A 83 0.95 12.93 7.91
CA TYR A 83 0.92 14.28 7.34
C TYR A 83 0.14 15.28 8.20
N LEU A 84 -1.07 14.94 8.67
CA LEU A 84 -1.94 15.84 9.42
C LEU A 84 -1.55 15.96 10.90
N PHE A 85 -1.02 14.89 11.48
CA PHE A 85 -0.69 14.80 12.91
C PHE A 85 0.78 14.38 13.11
N PRO A 86 1.75 15.08 12.50
CA PRO A 86 3.13 14.61 12.38
C PRO A 86 3.86 14.44 13.72
N ASN A 87 3.40 15.13 14.77
CA ASN A 87 3.99 15.09 16.11
C ASN A 87 3.24 14.17 17.08
N SER A 88 2.13 13.54 16.67
CA SER A 88 1.47 12.53 17.49
C SER A 88 2.38 11.33 17.70
N LEU A 89 2.39 10.79 18.92
CA LEU A 89 3.23 9.65 19.28
C LEU A 89 2.54 8.33 18.91
N ILE A 90 3.29 7.46 18.25
CA ILE A 90 2.95 6.06 18.01
C ILE A 90 3.87 5.22 18.90
N TYR A 91 3.28 4.40 19.76
CA TYR A 91 4.04 3.51 20.64
C TYR A 91 4.27 2.17 19.95
N VAL A 92 5.51 1.91 19.56
CA VAL A 92 5.92 0.61 19.02
C VAL A 92 6.09 -0.37 20.17
N TYR A 93 5.42 -1.52 20.08
CA TYR A 93 5.33 -2.52 21.15
C TYR A 93 5.00 -1.93 22.54
N PHE A 94 4.19 -0.87 22.58
CA PHE A 94 3.82 -0.13 23.79
C PHE A 94 4.97 0.58 24.54
N LEU A 95 6.22 0.45 24.08
CA LEU A 95 7.41 0.88 24.82
C LEU A 95 8.09 2.10 24.18
N ILE A 96 8.22 2.13 22.86
CA ILE A 96 9.05 3.12 22.17
C ILE A 96 8.15 4.18 21.51
N PRO A 97 8.10 5.41 22.04
CA PRO A 97 7.34 6.49 21.43
C PRO A 97 8.07 7.04 20.21
N ILE A 98 7.45 6.95 19.04
CA ILE A 98 7.96 7.52 17.78
C ILE A 98 6.95 8.52 17.25
N LYS A 99 7.41 9.71 16.83
CA LYS A 99 6.51 10.67 16.17
C LYS A 99 5.99 10.08 14.86
N ALA A 100 4.71 10.31 14.58
CA ALA A 100 4.01 9.75 13.42
C ALA A 100 4.78 9.98 12.10
N LYS A 101 5.33 11.18 11.88
CA LYS A 101 6.12 11.48 10.67
C LYS A 101 7.28 10.50 10.45
N TRP A 102 8.00 10.14 11.51
CA TRP A 102 9.16 9.25 11.44
C TRP A 102 8.72 7.80 11.26
N PHE A 103 7.68 7.39 12.00
CA PHE A 103 7.11 6.06 11.85
C PHE A 103 6.64 5.80 10.41
N VAL A 104 5.90 6.73 9.81
CA VAL A 104 5.41 6.61 8.44
C VAL A 104 6.55 6.54 7.42
N LEU A 105 7.57 7.41 7.55
CA LEU A 105 8.70 7.42 6.63
C LEU A 105 9.54 6.14 6.73
N ILE A 106 9.86 5.69 7.95
CA ILE A 106 10.62 4.46 8.17
C ILE A 106 9.84 3.26 7.66
N TYR A 107 8.55 3.17 7.99
CA TYR A 107 7.75 2.03 7.58
C TYR A 107 7.53 1.99 6.06
N GLY A 108 7.28 3.14 5.44
CA GLY A 108 7.21 3.23 3.97
C GLY A 108 8.51 2.86 3.28
N ALA A 109 9.67 3.25 3.83
CA ALA A 109 10.98 2.83 3.29
C ALA A 109 11.20 1.32 3.46
N LEU A 110 10.80 0.74 4.60
CA LEU A 110 10.86 -0.70 4.83
C LEU A 110 9.98 -1.46 3.83
N GLU A 111 8.74 -1.04 3.63
CA GLU A 111 7.83 -1.64 2.64
C GLU A 111 8.41 -1.61 1.23
N LEU A 112 9.04 -0.49 0.84
CA LEU A 112 9.73 -0.39 -0.45
C LEU A 112 10.90 -1.35 -0.55
N PHE A 113 11.73 -1.42 0.50
CA PHE A 113 12.87 -2.33 0.54
C PHE A 113 12.43 -3.79 0.43
N LEU A 114 11.41 -4.20 1.18
CA LEU A 114 10.89 -5.56 1.17
C LEU A 114 10.25 -5.91 -0.18
N GLY A 115 9.43 -4.99 -0.73
CA GLY A 115 8.83 -5.17 -2.06
C GLY A 115 9.85 -5.34 -3.18
N ILE A 116 10.99 -4.64 -3.13
CA ILE A 116 12.08 -4.80 -4.11
C ILE A 116 12.90 -6.07 -3.84
N SER A 117 13.08 -6.44 -2.57
CA SER A 117 13.91 -7.60 -2.20
C SER A 117 13.29 -8.94 -2.58
N ASN A 118 11.97 -8.97 -2.86
CA ASN A 118 11.20 -10.10 -3.39
C ASN A 118 11.66 -11.46 -2.84
N SER A 119 11.56 -11.60 -1.52
CA SER A 119 12.11 -12.74 -0.77
C SER A 119 11.20 -13.97 -0.86
N ALA A 120 11.80 -15.15 -1.06
CA ALA A 120 11.06 -16.41 -1.10
C ALA A 120 10.31 -16.63 0.24
N GLY A 121 8.99 -16.80 0.18
CA GLY A 121 8.11 -16.97 1.34
C GLY A 121 7.45 -15.69 1.86
N ASP A 122 7.76 -14.53 1.27
CA ASP A 122 7.01 -13.30 1.51
C ASP A 122 5.64 -13.37 0.80
N VAL A 123 4.58 -13.20 1.58
CA VAL A 123 3.18 -13.24 1.10
C VAL A 123 2.51 -11.88 1.19
N VAL A 124 3.25 -10.83 1.57
CA VAL A 124 2.73 -9.50 1.77
C VAL A 124 2.80 -8.72 0.45
N ALA A 125 1.66 -8.14 0.05
CA ALA A 125 1.59 -7.25 -1.10
C ALA A 125 2.14 -5.85 -0.78
N HIS A 126 3.45 -5.74 -0.63
CA HIS A 126 4.13 -4.49 -0.26
C HIS A 126 3.81 -3.32 -1.21
N PHE A 127 3.70 -3.58 -2.51
CA PHE A 127 3.31 -2.55 -3.47
C PHE A 127 1.83 -2.11 -3.32
N ALA A 128 0.95 -2.96 -2.79
CA ALA A 128 -0.39 -2.51 -2.42
C ALA A 128 -0.35 -1.52 -1.25
N HIS A 129 0.47 -1.76 -0.23
CA HIS A 129 0.67 -0.83 0.88
C HIS A 129 1.22 0.52 0.43
N LEU A 130 2.26 0.50 -0.41
CA LEU A 130 2.86 1.71 -0.98
C LEU A 130 1.86 2.48 -1.86
N GLY A 131 1.09 1.79 -2.70
CA GLY A 131 0.09 2.40 -3.57
C GLY A 131 -1.03 3.09 -2.78
N GLY A 132 -1.47 2.46 -1.69
CA GLY A 132 -2.41 3.05 -0.76
C GLY A 132 -1.84 4.27 -0.03
N ALA A 133 -0.60 4.19 0.48
CA ALA A 133 0.09 5.30 1.14
C ALA A 133 0.28 6.51 0.22
N ILE A 134 0.77 6.29 -1.01
CA ILE A 134 0.99 7.34 -2.01
C ILE A 134 -0.33 8.01 -2.38
N THR A 135 -1.35 7.21 -2.71
CA THR A 135 -2.69 7.72 -3.06
C THR A 135 -3.26 8.53 -1.90
N GLY A 136 -3.14 7.98 -0.69
CA GLY A 136 -3.57 8.64 0.53
C GLY A 136 -2.89 9.99 0.76
N LEU A 137 -1.56 10.07 0.58
CA LEU A 137 -0.79 11.31 0.70
C LEU A 137 -1.21 12.36 -0.33
N ILE A 138 -1.38 11.95 -1.60
CA ILE A 138 -1.82 12.86 -2.66
C ILE A 138 -3.18 13.46 -2.31
N ILE A 139 -4.15 12.62 -1.91
CA ILE A 139 -5.49 13.09 -1.57
C ILE A 139 -5.47 14.02 -0.36
N VAL A 140 -4.78 13.66 0.74
CA VAL A 140 -4.72 14.52 1.93
C VAL A 140 -4.03 15.84 1.63
N PHE A 141 -2.97 15.84 0.83
CA PHE A 141 -2.27 17.05 0.43
C PHE A 141 -3.20 18.00 -0.35
N ILE A 142 -3.96 17.47 -1.32
CA ILE A 142 -4.93 18.25 -2.11
C ILE A 142 -6.05 18.80 -1.21
N TRP A 143 -6.58 17.97 -0.31
CA TRP A 143 -7.68 18.36 0.59
C TRP A 143 -7.23 19.40 1.61
N ASN A 144 -6.03 19.26 2.16
CA ASN A 144 -5.48 20.19 3.14
C ASN A 144 -5.18 21.56 2.51
N LYS A 145 -4.64 21.61 1.28
CA LYS A 145 -4.38 22.87 0.57
C LYS A 145 -5.65 23.69 0.31
N LYS A 146 -6.79 23.03 0.11
CA LYS A 146 -8.10 23.68 -0.05
C LYS A 146 -8.71 24.14 1.28
N ASN A 147 -8.22 23.63 2.40
CA ASN A 147 -8.73 23.92 3.74
C ASN A 147 -7.79 24.90 4.47
N ARG A 148 -7.74 26.17 4.02
CA ARG A 148 -6.87 27.22 4.62
C ARG A 148 -7.37 27.71 5.99
N ARG A 149 -7.70 26.83 6.93
CA ARG A 149 -8.12 27.26 8.29
C ARG A 149 -7.05 27.14 9.36
N THR A 150 -5.90 26.53 9.09
CA THR A 150 -4.73 26.56 9.99
C THR A 150 -3.46 26.46 9.17
N LEU A 151 -2.82 27.61 8.90
CA LEU A 151 -1.37 27.65 8.84
C LEU A 151 -0.87 27.42 10.27
N TYR A 152 0.27 26.75 10.40
CA TYR A 152 1.09 26.56 11.60
C TYR A 152 0.76 27.48 12.77
#